data_AF-A0A7K1ZPM9-F1
#
_entry.id   AF-A0A7K1ZPM9-F1
#
_cell.length_a   1.000
_cell.length_b   1.000
_cell.length_c   1.000
_cell.angle_alpha   90.00
_cell.angle_beta   90.00
_cell.angle_gamma   90.00
#
_symmetry.space_group_name_H-M   'P 1'
#
loop_
_entity.id
_entity.type
_entity.pdbx_description
1 polymer ?
#
loop_
_entity_poly.entity_id
_entity_poly.type
_entity_poly.pdbx_seq_one_letter_code
_entity_poly.pdbx_strand_id
1 'polypeptide(L)' 'MKKIKAMTIRLTAEQATELETVATVDKQPISEVIRKAIAHHVGARKKDPVFKDGLRERIERAQKMLED' A
#
# COMPACT_ATOMS: atom_id res chain seq x y z
N MET A 1 -12.79 -16.03 5.18
CA MET A 1 -12.75 -14.54 5.17
C MET A 1 -11.30 -14.07 5.17
N LYS A 2 -10.92 -13.06 4.38
CA LYS A 2 -9.58 -12.44 4.49
C LYS A 2 -9.46 -11.78 5.88
N LYS A 3 -8.37 -12.02 6.60
CA LYS A 3 -8.11 -11.44 7.92
C LYS A 3 -7.94 -9.92 7.77
N ILE A 4 -8.79 -9.13 8.44
CA ILE A 4 -8.68 -7.67 8.48
C ILE A 4 -7.71 -7.30 9.60
N LYS A 5 -6.79 -6.37 9.32
CA LYS A 5 -5.89 -5.76 10.31
C LYS A 5 -6.13 -4.27 10.32
N ALA A 6 -6.57 -3.72 11.45
CA ALA A 6 -6.67 -2.28 11.63
C ALA A 6 -5.27 -1.65 11.68
N MET A 7 -5.13 -0.48 11.04
CA MET A 7 -3.87 0.27 10.97
C MET A 7 -4.17 1.76 11.06
N THR A 8 -3.30 2.51 11.72
CA THR A 8 -3.37 3.98 11.81
C THR A 8 -2.26 4.57 10.94
N ILE A 9 -2.61 5.57 10.13
CA ILE A 9 -1.66 6.30 9.28
C ILE A 9 -1.63 7.75 9.78
N ARG A 10 -0.44 8.34 9.87
CA ARG A 10 -0.30 9.77 10.12
C ARG A 10 -0.26 10.50 8.79
N LEU A 11 -1.12 11.50 8.65
CA LEU A 11 -1.17 12.39 7.49
C LEU A 11 -0.82 13.81 7.95
N THR A 12 -0.32 14.62 7.03
CA THR A 12 -0.30 16.07 7.26
C THR A 12 -1.74 16.60 7.30
N ALA A 13 -1.96 17.77 7.89
CA ALA A 13 -3.28 18.40 7.92
C ALA A 13 -3.82 18.67 6.50
N GLU A 14 -2.93 19.02 5.58
CA GLU A 14 -3.24 19.22 4.16
C GLU A 14 -3.72 17.91 3.51
N GLN A 15 -2.97 16.82 3.66
CA GLN A 15 -3.35 15.51 3.11
C GLN A 15 -4.67 14.99 3.68
N ALA A 16 -4.95 15.25 4.97
CA ALA A 16 -6.22 14.89 5.57
C ALA A 16 -7.38 15.67 4.93
N THR A 17 -7.22 16.98 4.75
CA THR A 17 -8.20 17.86 4.10
C THR A 17 -8.48 17.43 2.65
N GLU A 18 -7.42 17.14 1.88
CA GLU A 18 -7.54 16.66 0.50
C GLU A 18 -8.29 15.33 0.43
N LEU A 19 -7.93 14.38 1.30
CA LEU A 19 -8.55 13.06 1.37
C LEU A 19 -10.04 13.15 1.74
N GLU A 20 -10.40 14.00 2.70
CA GLU A 20 -11.78 14.26 3.09
C GLU A 20 -12.59 14.87 1.95
N THR A 21 -11.98 15.79 1.20
CA THR A 21 -12.60 16.42 0.02
C THR A 21 -12.91 15.39 -1.05
N VAL A 22 -11.94 14.56 -1.41
CA VAL A 22 -12.12 13.47 -2.39
C VAL A 22 -13.22 12.50 -1.94
N ALA A 23 -13.17 12.06 -0.68
CA ALA A 23 -14.17 11.14 -0.14
C ALA A 23 -15.59 11.72 -0.18
N THR A 24 -15.73 13.02 0.11
CA THR A 24 -17.00 13.74 0.09
C THR A 24 -17.56 13.84 -1.33
N VAL A 25 -16.74 14.26 -2.29
CA VAL A 25 -17.14 14.40 -3.70
C VAL A 25 -17.54 13.03 -4.29
N ASP A 26 -16.76 12.00 -4.01
CA ASP A 26 -17.00 10.63 -4.50
C ASP A 26 -18.11 9.89 -3.74
N LYS A 27 -18.68 10.50 -2.69
CA LYS A 27 -19.69 9.91 -1.80
C LYS A 27 -19.25 8.55 -1.23
N GLN A 28 -17.99 8.46 -0.83
CA GLN A 28 -17.39 7.23 -0.30
C GLN A 28 -16.82 7.44 1.10
N PRO A 29 -16.83 6.41 1.95
CA PRO A 29 -16.10 6.47 3.21
C PRO A 29 -14.60 6.69 2.95
N ILE A 30 -13.95 7.51 3.76
CA ILE A 30 -12.49 7.74 3.71
C ILE A 30 -11.71 6.40 3.69
N SER A 31 -12.17 5.43 4.50
CA SER A 31 -11.54 4.10 4.54
C SER A 31 -11.59 3.36 3.20
N GLU A 32 -12.62 3.58 2.39
CA GLU A 32 -12.74 2.97 1.06
C GLU A 32 -11.82 3.66 0.05
N VAL A 33 -11.74 4.98 0.09
CA VAL A 33 -10.78 5.76 -0.73
C VAL A 33 -9.35 5.30 -0.46
N ILE A 34 -8.98 5.18 0.81
CA ILE A 34 -7.65 4.68 1.22
C ILE A 34 -7.44 3.23 0.78
N ARG A 35 -8.42 2.33 0.93
CA ARG A 35 -8.30 0.95 0.46
C ARG A 35 -8.04 0.89 -1.05
N LYS A 36 -8.76 1.69 -1.85
CA LYS A 36 -8.56 1.77 -3.30
C LYS A 36 -7.18 2.31 -3.65
N ALA A 37 -6.73 3.38 -2.99
CA ALA A 37 -5.41 3.96 -3.20
C ALA A 37 -4.28 2.95 -2.91
N ILE A 38 -4.37 2.23 -1.77
CA ILE A 38 -3.41 1.17 -1.41
C ILE A 38 -3.43 0.04 -2.44
N ALA A 39 -4.62 -0.44 -2.82
CA ALA A 39 -4.76 -1.53 -3.78
C ALA A 39 -4.19 -1.15 -5.16
N HIS A 40 -4.45 0.06 -5.62
CA HIS A 40 -3.92 0.60 -6.86
C HIS A 40 -2.39 0.68 -6.81
N HIS A 41 -1.83 1.32 -5.76
CA HIS A 41 -0.38 1.48 -5.62
C HIS A 41 0.34 0.13 -5.54
N VAL A 42 -0.10 -0.76 -4.65
CA VAL A 42 0.50 -2.10 -4.50
C VAL A 42 0.34 -2.92 -5.78
N GLY A 43 -0.81 -2.83 -6.44
CA GLY A 43 -1.06 -3.49 -7.72
C GLY A 43 -0.11 -3.02 -8.81
N ALA A 44 0.15 -1.72 -8.91
CA ALA A 44 1.11 -1.14 -9.84
C ALA A 44 2.54 -1.60 -9.53
N ARG A 45 2.98 -1.51 -8.26
CA ARG A 45 4.31 -2.00 -7.83
C ARG A 45 4.52 -3.48 -8.15
N LYS A 46 3.51 -4.33 -7.94
CA LYS A 46 3.58 -5.77 -8.27
C LYS A 46 3.77 -6.06 -9.75
N LYS A 47 3.42 -5.12 -10.65
CA LYS A 47 3.59 -5.30 -12.10
C LYS A 47 4.92 -4.73 -12.60
N ASP A 48 5.52 -3.80 -11.88
CA ASP A 48 6.80 -3.17 -12.20
C ASP A 48 7.95 -4.20 -12.24
N PRO A 49 8.63 -4.38 -13.40
CA PRO A 49 9.78 -5.27 -13.53
C PRO A 49 10.92 -4.92 -12.57
N VAL A 50 11.25 -3.64 -12.41
CA VAL A 50 12.35 -3.20 -11.54
C VAL A 50 12.06 -3.56 -10.09
N PHE A 51 10.80 -3.37 -9.66
CA PHE A 51 10.39 -3.80 -8.33
C PHE A 51 10.49 -5.31 -8.13
N LYS A 52 10.09 -6.11 -9.14
CA LYS A 52 10.17 -7.58 -9.08
C LYS A 52 11.61 -8.05 -8.97
N ASP A 53 12.52 -7.45 -9.72
CA ASP A 53 13.93 -7.84 -9.71
C ASP A 53 14.56 -7.51 -8.35
N GLY A 54 14.35 -6.29 -7.83
CA GLY A 54 14.80 -5.94 -6.49
C GLY A 54 14.17 -6.81 -5.38
N LEU A 55 12.93 -7.27 -5.57
CA LEU A 55 12.28 -8.21 -4.64
C LEU A 55 12.95 -9.60 -4.69
N ARG A 56 13.27 -10.12 -5.88
CA ARG A 56 13.98 -11.41 -6.04
C ARG A 56 15.35 -11.37 -5.38
N GLU A 57 16.16 -10.35 -5.66
CA GLU A 57 17.48 -10.20 -5.05
C GLU A 57 17.41 -10.15 -3.52
N ARG A 58 16.40 -9.46 -2.97
CA ARG A 58 16.20 -9.40 -1.51
C ARG A 58 15.86 -10.78 -0.93
N ILE A 59 15.05 -11.57 -1.63
CA ILE A 59 14.70 -12.93 -1.22
C ILE A 59 15.94 -13.82 -1.26
N GLU A 60 16.71 -13.80 -2.35
CA GLU A 60 17.93 -14.61 -2.49
C GLU A 60 18.95 -14.30 -1.39
N ARG A 61 19.16 -13.02 -1.08
CA ARG A 61 20.04 -12.63 0.05
C ARG A 61 19.53 -13.15 1.39
N ALA A 62 18.23 -13.06 1.64
CA ALA A 62 17.65 -13.56 2.89
C ALA A 62 17.72 -15.10 2.98
N GLN A 63 17.59 -15.81 1.87
CA GLN A 63 17.72 -17.28 1.83
C GLN A 63 19.14 -17.74 2.15
N LYS A 64 20.16 -17.09 1.58
CA LYS A 64 21.56 -17.39 1.89
C LYS A 64 21.86 -17.31 3.40
N MET A 65 21.29 -16.32 4.09
CA MET A 65 21.46 -16.16 5.54
C MET A 65 20.85 -17.29 6.39
N LEU A 66 19.98 -18.13 5.82
CA LEU A 66 19.42 -19.30 6.53
C LEU A 66 20.26 -20.57 6.34
N GLU A 67 21.18 -20.56 5.36
CA GLU A 67 22.03 -21.70 4.99
C GLU A 67 23.44 -21.61 5.62
N ASP A 68 23.77 -20.47 6.25
CA ASP A 68 24.99 -20.22 7.05
C ASP A 68 24.78 -20.57 8.53
#